data_AF-A0A351I467-F1
#
_entry.id   AF-A0A351I467-F1
#
_cell.length_a   1.000
_cell.length_b   1.000
_cell.length_c   1.000
_cell.angle_alpha   90.00
_cell.angle_beta   90.00
_cell.angle_gamma   90.00
#
_symmetry.space_group_name_H-M   'P 1'
#
loop_
_entity.id
_entity.type
_entity.pdbx_description
1 polymer ?
#
loop_
_entity_poly.entity_id
_entity_poly.type
_entity_poly.pdbx_seq_one_letter_code
_entity_poly.pdbx_strand_id
1 'polypeptide(L)'
;MKKSGHWKVGALMMVVGLSAAGSLQAAEDPKLGAVKKLAVMSALGRKIVSENQSLINDATKEDKGFTAAVFADKLAKAMMEEKMDLAKEIKKGGLAGKNMDMLLQAMQEVITDAQPLINKKDMGFKGFLPALFARKSFETFNQKGGVIKGKLTALQVRNVKNSPDAWEKKNLEKFVDPSYPVGKAISEVVGGELRYMKPEYYTVAGKCLNCHGEPKGERDISGGLKEGYKDGQGGSALSFIIKE
;
A
#
# COMPACT_ATOMS: atom_id res chain seq x y z
N MET A 1 16.87 -46.36 78.11
CA MET A 1 17.09 -47.60 77.31
C MET A 1 16.39 -47.45 75.96
N LYS A 2 17.07 -47.88 74.90
CA LYS A 2 16.73 -47.94 73.46
C LYS A 2 15.21 -48.05 73.16
N LYS A 3 14.65 -47.45 72.10
CA LYS A 3 14.95 -47.74 70.69
C LYS A 3 14.55 -46.61 69.73
N SER A 4 15.41 -46.46 68.74
CA SER A 4 15.29 -45.79 67.45
C SER A 4 14.09 -46.24 66.61
N GLY A 5 13.42 -45.30 65.96
CA GLY A 5 12.50 -45.53 64.85
C GLY A 5 12.77 -44.54 63.72
N HIS A 6 13.43 -45.01 62.66
CA HIS A 6 13.68 -44.27 61.44
C HIS A 6 12.36 -44.07 60.67
N TRP A 7 11.95 -42.82 60.44
CA TRP A 7 10.94 -42.51 59.43
C TRP A 7 11.63 -42.13 58.13
N LYS A 8 11.31 -42.89 57.08
CA LYS A 8 11.83 -42.71 55.72
C LYS A 8 11.37 -41.37 55.15
N VAL A 9 12.31 -40.57 54.66
CA VAL A 9 12.05 -39.40 53.81
C VAL A 9 11.46 -39.90 52.49
N GLY A 10 10.16 -39.70 52.29
CA GLY A 10 9.51 -39.90 50.99
C GLY A 10 9.92 -38.78 50.05
N ALA A 11 10.66 -39.11 49.00
CA ALA A 11 10.99 -38.17 47.92
C ALA A 11 9.70 -37.74 47.21
N LEU A 12 9.38 -36.45 47.32
CA LEU A 12 8.31 -35.81 46.58
C LEU A 12 8.78 -35.64 45.13
N MET A 13 8.33 -36.52 44.22
CA MET A 13 8.47 -36.29 42.78
C MET A 13 7.61 -35.09 42.38
N MET A 14 8.23 -33.92 42.23
CA MET A 14 7.64 -32.83 41.45
C MET A 14 7.66 -33.23 39.98
N VAL A 15 6.49 -33.63 39.45
CA VAL A 15 6.26 -33.66 38.01
C VAL A 15 6.13 -32.21 37.55
N VAL A 16 7.22 -31.67 37.00
CA VAL A 16 7.19 -30.41 36.26
C VAL A 16 6.47 -30.68 34.94
N GLY A 17 5.17 -30.39 34.93
CA GLY A 17 4.41 -30.32 33.69
C GLY A 17 4.80 -29.06 32.92
N LEU A 18 5.78 -29.18 32.02
CA LEU A 18 6.00 -28.16 30.99
C LEU A 18 4.81 -28.24 30.02
N SER A 19 3.77 -27.44 30.27
CA SER A 19 2.73 -27.19 29.28
C SER A 19 3.33 -26.28 28.21
N ALA A 20 3.86 -26.88 27.14
CA ALA A 20 4.16 -26.17 25.91
C ALA A 20 2.82 -25.75 25.26
N ALA A 21 2.27 -24.62 25.72
CA ALA A 21 1.22 -23.93 25.00
C ALA A 21 1.85 -23.28 23.76
N GLY A 22 2.02 -24.08 22.70
CA GLY A 22 2.26 -23.55 21.37
C GLY A 22 1.08 -22.67 21.01
N SER A 23 1.32 -21.37 20.88
CA SER A 23 0.35 -20.43 20.31
C SER A 23 0.03 -20.87 18.89
N LEU A 24 -1.11 -21.53 18.70
CA LEU A 24 -1.71 -21.66 17.36
C LEU A 24 -2.03 -20.23 16.89
N GLN A 25 -1.14 -19.66 16.07
CA GLN A 25 -1.49 -18.50 15.28
C GLN A 25 -2.61 -18.91 14.34
N ALA A 26 -3.82 -18.39 14.59
CA ALA A 26 -4.93 -18.53 13.69
C ALA A 26 -4.51 -18.11 12.28
N ALA A 27 -4.88 -18.90 11.27
CA ALA A 27 -4.63 -18.55 9.88
C ALA A 27 -5.26 -17.18 9.58
N GLU A 28 -4.50 -16.29 8.93
CA GLU A 28 -5.00 -14.97 8.55
C GLU A 28 -6.22 -15.11 7.63
N ASP A 29 -7.24 -14.28 7.85
CA ASP A 29 -8.41 -14.19 6.99
C ASP A 29 -7.96 -13.99 5.52
N PRO A 30 -8.30 -14.91 4.59
CA PRO A 30 -7.93 -14.80 3.18
C PRO A 30 -8.34 -13.47 2.52
N LYS A 31 -9.45 -12.86 2.96
CA LYS A 31 -9.91 -11.54 2.50
C LYS A 31 -8.91 -10.45 2.91
N LEU A 32 -8.53 -10.43 4.19
CA LEU A 32 -7.54 -9.49 4.73
C LEU A 32 -6.16 -9.67 4.07
N GLY A 33 -5.73 -10.92 3.89
CA GLY A 33 -4.48 -11.25 3.20
C GLY A 33 -4.46 -10.73 1.75
N ALA A 34 -5.59 -10.83 1.03
CA ALA A 34 -5.70 -10.33 -0.34
C ALA A 34 -5.53 -8.80 -0.43
N VAL A 35 -6.25 -8.03 0.40
CA VAL A 35 -6.16 -6.55 0.37
C VAL A 35 -4.81 -6.02 0.86
N LYS A 36 -4.16 -6.70 1.81
CA LYS A 36 -2.78 -6.37 2.21
C LYS A 36 -1.81 -6.48 1.03
N LYS A 37 -1.88 -7.56 0.25
CA LYS A 37 -1.04 -7.77 -0.95
C LYS A 37 -1.30 -6.70 -2.01
N LEU A 38 -2.56 -6.39 -2.28
CA LEU A 38 -2.94 -5.33 -3.23
C LEU A 38 -2.45 -3.95 -2.78
N ALA A 39 -2.48 -3.68 -1.48
CA ALA A 39 -1.97 -2.42 -0.93
C ALA A 39 -0.45 -2.30 -1.10
N VAL A 40 0.31 -3.36 -0.86
CA VAL A 40 1.77 -3.38 -1.10
C VAL A 40 2.06 -3.19 -2.59
N MET A 41 1.40 -3.95 -3.45
CA MET A 41 1.56 -3.83 -4.90
C MET A 41 1.25 -2.42 -5.41
N SER A 42 0.20 -1.79 -4.88
CA SER A 42 -0.18 -0.41 -5.23
C SER A 42 0.86 0.62 -4.77
N ALA A 43 1.41 0.46 -3.57
CA ALA A 43 2.45 1.33 -3.05
C ALA A 43 3.75 1.21 -3.87
N LEU A 44 4.16 -0.02 -4.21
CA LEU A 44 5.33 -0.27 -5.05
C LEU A 44 5.16 0.27 -6.47
N GLY A 45 4.00 0.08 -7.09
CA GLY A 45 3.71 0.66 -8.41
C GLY A 45 3.86 2.19 -8.43
N ARG A 46 3.34 2.87 -7.40
CA ARG A 46 3.52 4.32 -7.22
C ARG A 46 4.98 4.72 -7.01
N LYS A 47 5.72 3.95 -6.21
CA LYS A 47 7.15 4.17 -5.98
C LYS A 47 7.94 4.11 -7.28
N ILE A 48 7.70 3.09 -8.12
CA ILE A 48 8.34 2.96 -9.44
C ILE A 48 8.09 4.20 -10.32
N VAL A 49 6.85 4.68 -10.40
CA VAL A 49 6.52 5.90 -11.16
C VAL A 49 7.19 7.14 -10.56
N SER A 50 7.34 7.23 -9.24
CA SER A 50 8.04 8.32 -8.55
C SER A 50 9.54 8.32 -8.88
N GLU A 51 10.17 7.15 -8.82
CA GLU A 51 11.60 6.98 -9.12
C GLU A 51 11.91 7.27 -10.59
N ASN A 52 10.97 6.98 -11.49
CA ASN A 52 11.08 7.25 -12.91
C ASN A 52 10.71 8.70 -13.32
N GLN A 53 10.32 9.59 -12.39
CA GLN A 53 9.89 10.96 -12.74
C GLN A 53 10.94 11.77 -13.50
N SER A 54 12.22 11.63 -13.15
CA SER A 54 13.29 12.36 -13.85
C SER A 54 13.42 11.93 -15.32
N LEU A 55 13.23 10.64 -15.61
CA LEU A 55 13.25 10.09 -16.96
C LEU A 55 12.00 10.51 -17.75
N ILE A 56 10.82 10.39 -17.13
CA ILE A 56 9.53 10.78 -17.73
C ILE A 56 9.56 12.26 -18.13
N ASN A 57 10.12 13.12 -17.28
CA ASN A 57 10.14 14.56 -17.49
C ASN A 57 11.40 15.09 -18.20
N ASP A 58 12.23 14.22 -18.75
CA ASP A 58 13.41 14.64 -19.55
C ASP A 58 12.91 15.26 -20.87
N ALA A 59 13.20 16.53 -21.16
CA ALA A 59 12.73 17.14 -22.41
C ALA A 59 13.51 16.66 -23.65
N THR A 60 14.71 16.11 -23.45
CA THR A 60 15.70 15.83 -24.52
C THR A 60 15.55 14.47 -25.16
N LYS A 61 14.82 13.55 -24.52
CA LYS A 61 14.60 12.18 -25.01
C LYS A 61 13.22 12.02 -25.60
N GLU A 62 13.12 11.37 -26.74
CA GLU A 62 11.82 10.95 -27.30
C GLU A 62 11.35 9.67 -26.63
N ASP A 63 12.04 8.57 -26.88
CA ASP A 63 11.74 7.29 -26.23
C ASP A 63 12.32 7.25 -24.81
N LYS A 64 11.43 7.12 -23.82
CA LYS A 64 11.83 6.97 -22.42
C LYS A 64 12.18 5.53 -22.06
N GLY A 65 11.79 4.55 -22.86
CA GLY A 65 11.89 3.12 -22.52
C GLY A 65 11.06 2.72 -21.29
N PHE A 66 10.20 3.61 -20.77
CA PHE A 66 9.32 3.32 -19.62
C PHE A 66 7.98 2.74 -20.11
N THR A 67 8.06 1.53 -20.65
CA THR A 67 6.90 0.79 -21.18
C THR A 67 6.16 0.01 -20.08
N ALA A 68 4.96 -0.48 -20.39
CA ALA A 68 4.20 -1.34 -19.48
C ALA A 68 4.94 -2.65 -19.12
N ALA A 69 5.74 -3.20 -20.04
CA ALA A 69 6.57 -4.39 -19.77
C ALA A 69 7.70 -4.07 -18.79
N VAL A 70 8.43 -2.98 -19.03
CA VAL A 70 9.51 -2.52 -18.13
C VAL A 70 8.96 -2.21 -16.73
N PHE A 71 7.77 -1.62 -16.65
CA PHE A 71 7.09 -1.41 -15.38
C PHE A 71 6.75 -2.73 -14.68
N ALA A 72 6.14 -3.69 -15.39
CA ALA A 72 5.75 -4.97 -14.81
C ALA A 72 6.96 -5.76 -14.29
N ASP A 73 8.08 -5.75 -15.02
CA ASP A 73 9.34 -6.36 -14.58
C ASP A 73 9.88 -5.71 -13.30
N LYS A 74 9.87 -4.38 -13.23
CA LYS A 74 10.26 -3.64 -12.02
C LYS A 74 9.34 -3.96 -10.84
N LEU A 75 8.03 -4.04 -11.08
CA LEU A 75 7.05 -4.35 -10.04
C LEU A 75 7.21 -5.78 -9.52
N ALA A 76 7.43 -6.76 -10.41
CA ALA A 76 7.68 -8.14 -10.01
C ALA A 76 8.94 -8.26 -9.13
N LYS A 77 10.03 -7.57 -9.49
CA LYS A 77 11.26 -7.51 -8.67
C LYS A 77 11.02 -6.87 -7.31
N ALA A 78 10.33 -5.73 -7.27
CA ALA A 78 10.02 -5.05 -6.02
C ALA A 78 9.09 -5.89 -5.11
N MET A 79 8.12 -6.61 -5.68
CA MET A 79 7.26 -7.53 -4.94
C MET A 79 8.06 -8.71 -4.36
N MET A 80 9.07 -9.20 -5.08
CA MET A 80 9.98 -10.24 -4.57
C MET A 80 10.81 -9.75 -3.38
N GLU A 81 11.24 -8.48 -3.36
CA GLU A 81 11.91 -7.88 -2.19
C GLU A 81 10.99 -7.84 -0.95
N GLU A 82 9.68 -7.66 -1.17
CA GLU A 82 8.64 -7.81 -0.14
C GLU A 82 8.23 -9.26 0.14
N LYS A 83 9.03 -10.24 -0.33
CA LYS A 83 8.82 -11.69 -0.17
C LYS A 83 7.49 -12.17 -0.77
N MET A 84 6.98 -11.47 -1.78
CA MET A 84 5.76 -11.81 -2.51
C MET A 84 6.07 -12.10 -3.97
N ASP A 85 6.09 -13.38 -4.33
CA ASP A 85 6.22 -13.79 -5.73
C ASP A 85 4.92 -13.52 -6.50
N LEU A 86 4.90 -12.40 -7.22
CA LEU A 86 3.74 -11.93 -7.97
C LEU A 86 3.24 -12.98 -8.98
N ALA A 87 4.15 -13.62 -9.72
CA ALA A 87 3.79 -14.60 -10.74
C ALA A 87 3.18 -15.86 -10.10
N LYS A 88 3.75 -16.31 -8.97
CA LYS A 88 3.22 -17.45 -8.21
C LYS A 88 1.86 -17.15 -7.60
N GLU A 89 1.65 -15.96 -7.04
CA GLU A 89 0.35 -15.54 -6.48
C GLU A 89 -0.73 -15.48 -7.57
N ILE A 90 -0.42 -14.88 -8.73
CA ILE A 90 -1.33 -14.85 -9.89
C ILE A 90 -1.67 -16.27 -10.35
N LYS A 91 -0.65 -17.13 -10.54
CA LYS A 91 -0.86 -18.53 -10.96
C LYS A 91 -1.68 -19.33 -9.96
N LYS A 92 -1.51 -19.09 -8.66
CA LYS A 92 -2.30 -19.71 -7.59
C LYS A 92 -3.78 -19.32 -7.68
N GLY A 93 -4.10 -18.16 -8.24
CA GLY A 93 -5.46 -17.66 -8.37
C GLY A 93 -6.10 -17.35 -7.01
N GLY A 94 -7.34 -17.78 -6.82
CA GLY A 94 -8.14 -17.39 -5.65
C GLY A 94 -8.41 -15.88 -5.60
N LEU A 95 -8.86 -15.37 -4.46
CA LEU A 95 -9.21 -13.95 -4.32
C LEU A 95 -7.99 -13.04 -4.53
N ALA A 96 -6.85 -13.35 -3.88
CA ALA A 96 -5.64 -12.54 -4.00
C ALA A 96 -5.06 -12.57 -5.42
N GLY A 97 -4.76 -13.76 -5.97
CA GLY A 97 -4.12 -13.90 -7.27
C GLY A 97 -4.91 -13.28 -8.42
N LYS A 98 -6.24 -13.51 -8.46
CA LYS A 98 -7.10 -12.91 -9.49
C LYS A 98 -7.10 -11.39 -9.42
N ASN A 99 -7.21 -10.80 -8.23
CA ASN A 99 -7.23 -9.33 -8.11
C ASN A 99 -5.84 -8.71 -8.31
N MET A 100 -4.76 -9.43 -7.99
CA MET A 100 -3.39 -8.97 -8.29
C MET A 100 -3.14 -8.95 -9.80
N ASP A 101 -3.61 -9.95 -10.54
CA ASP A 101 -3.55 -9.96 -12.01
C ASP A 101 -4.36 -8.81 -12.61
N MET A 102 -5.61 -8.63 -12.17
CA MET A 102 -6.45 -7.51 -12.61
C MET A 102 -5.81 -6.14 -12.31
N LEU A 103 -5.18 -5.97 -11.15
CA LEU A 103 -4.50 -4.73 -10.78
C LEU A 103 -3.23 -4.53 -11.61
N LEU A 104 -2.46 -5.59 -11.90
CA LEU A 104 -1.29 -5.52 -12.79
C LEU A 104 -1.70 -5.04 -14.17
N GLN A 105 -2.73 -5.66 -14.75
CA GLN A 105 -3.27 -5.29 -16.06
C GLN A 105 -3.73 -3.83 -16.07
N ALA A 106 -4.45 -3.39 -15.04
CA ALA A 106 -4.90 -2.00 -14.92
C ALA A 106 -3.73 -1.01 -14.87
N MET A 107 -2.65 -1.32 -14.13
CA MET A 107 -1.44 -0.49 -14.09
C MET A 107 -0.73 -0.45 -15.44
N GLN A 108 -0.64 -1.58 -16.13
CA GLN A 108 -0.03 -1.69 -17.47
C GLN A 108 -0.82 -0.90 -18.52
N GLU A 109 -2.15 -0.98 -18.51
CA GLU A 109 -3.03 -0.19 -19.37
C GLU A 109 -2.81 1.31 -19.16
N VAL A 110 -2.76 1.78 -17.91
CA VAL A 110 -2.52 3.20 -17.61
C VAL A 110 -1.16 3.70 -18.12
N ILE A 111 -0.13 2.86 -18.07
CA ILE A 111 1.21 3.21 -18.60
C ILE A 111 1.22 3.18 -20.13
N THR A 112 0.53 2.21 -20.75
CA THR A 112 0.35 2.12 -22.19
C THR A 112 -0.37 3.37 -22.73
N ASP A 113 -1.49 3.74 -22.12
CA ASP A 113 -2.28 4.93 -22.48
C ASP A 113 -1.50 6.24 -22.28
N ALA A 114 -0.55 6.24 -21.35
CA ALA A 114 0.29 7.39 -21.08
C ALA A 114 1.50 7.51 -22.02
N GLN A 115 1.80 6.52 -22.87
CA GLN A 115 3.00 6.54 -23.73
C GLN A 115 3.09 7.80 -24.61
N PRO A 116 2.02 8.29 -25.27
CA PRO A 116 2.10 9.52 -26.05
C PRO A 116 2.51 10.75 -25.23
N LEU A 117 2.15 10.79 -23.95
CA LEU A 117 2.50 11.87 -23.03
C LEU A 117 3.92 11.69 -22.48
N ILE A 118 4.27 10.48 -22.06
CA ILE A 118 5.59 10.12 -21.52
C ILE A 118 6.69 10.41 -22.55
N ASN A 119 6.47 10.05 -23.82
CA ASN A 119 7.45 10.17 -24.90
C ASN A 119 7.36 11.48 -25.69
N LYS A 120 6.54 12.44 -25.25
CA LYS A 120 6.40 13.74 -25.93
C LYS A 120 7.76 14.47 -25.97
N LYS A 121 8.16 15.05 -27.09
CA LYS A 121 9.37 15.90 -27.18
C LYS A 121 9.14 17.29 -26.59
N ASP A 122 10.24 17.99 -26.30
CA ASP A 122 10.28 19.44 -26.02
C ASP A 122 9.37 19.90 -24.87
N MET A 123 9.14 19.00 -23.92
CA MET A 123 8.30 19.25 -22.76
C MET A 123 8.97 18.60 -21.56
N GLY A 124 9.33 19.40 -20.56
CA GLY A 124 9.88 18.88 -19.31
C GLY A 124 8.80 18.20 -18.49
N PHE A 125 8.04 18.98 -17.72
CA PHE A 125 6.97 18.46 -16.89
C PHE A 125 5.81 17.86 -17.73
N LYS A 126 5.60 16.54 -17.62
CA LYS A 126 4.54 15.80 -18.33
C LYS A 126 3.23 15.72 -17.57
N GLY A 127 3.25 15.87 -16.26
CA GLY A 127 2.06 15.65 -15.41
C GLY A 127 1.66 14.18 -15.21
N PHE A 128 2.44 13.20 -15.69
CA PHE A 128 2.25 11.79 -15.37
C PHE A 128 2.80 11.47 -13.97
N LEU A 129 2.06 11.90 -12.95
CA LEU A 129 2.45 11.84 -11.54
C LEU A 129 2.07 10.51 -10.86
N PRO A 130 2.77 10.11 -9.77
CA PRO A 130 2.42 8.88 -9.01
C PRO A 130 0.96 8.84 -8.51
N ALA A 131 0.41 9.97 -8.07
CA ALA A 131 -0.98 10.06 -7.62
C ALA A 131 -1.99 9.92 -8.78
N LEU A 132 -1.64 10.46 -9.96
CA LEU A 132 -2.45 10.31 -11.18
C LEU A 132 -2.46 8.85 -11.65
N PHE A 133 -1.28 8.22 -11.68
CA PHE A 133 -1.10 6.81 -11.99
C PHE A 133 -1.94 5.92 -11.05
N ALA A 134 -1.83 6.14 -9.73
CA ALA A 134 -2.60 5.37 -8.75
C ALA A 134 -4.11 5.50 -8.94
N ARG A 135 -4.59 6.74 -9.10
CA ARG A 135 -6.02 7.01 -9.31
C ARG A 135 -6.53 6.30 -10.56
N LYS A 136 -5.86 6.48 -11.71
CA LYS A 136 -6.27 5.83 -12.95
C LYS A 136 -6.20 4.31 -12.85
N SER A 137 -5.17 3.77 -12.21
CA SER A 137 -5.02 2.31 -12.03
C SER A 137 -6.17 1.74 -11.20
N PHE A 138 -6.57 2.43 -10.12
CA PHE A 138 -7.73 2.02 -9.34
C PHE A 138 -9.06 2.20 -10.08
N GLU A 139 -9.24 3.28 -10.85
CA GLU A 139 -10.42 3.47 -11.70
C GLU A 139 -10.56 2.29 -12.69
N THR A 140 -9.50 1.96 -13.42
CA THR A 140 -9.45 0.84 -14.36
C THR A 140 -9.66 -0.50 -13.64
N PHE A 141 -8.95 -0.75 -12.53
CA PHE A 141 -9.12 -1.96 -11.72
C PHE A 141 -10.57 -2.14 -11.23
N ASN A 142 -11.19 -1.07 -10.74
CA ASN A 142 -12.55 -1.09 -10.23
C ASN A 142 -13.57 -1.37 -11.35
N GLN A 143 -13.30 -0.94 -12.58
CA GLN A 143 -14.14 -1.21 -13.76
C GLN A 143 -14.07 -2.66 -14.25
N LYS A 144 -12.96 -3.38 -14.00
CA LYS A 144 -12.80 -4.80 -14.40
C LYS A 144 -13.73 -5.79 -13.67
N GLY A 145 -14.62 -5.34 -12.78
CA GLY A 145 -15.74 -6.16 -12.28
C GLY A 145 -15.48 -7.08 -11.09
N GLY A 146 -14.38 -6.90 -10.35
CA GLY A 146 -14.05 -7.69 -9.14
C GLY A 146 -14.79 -7.25 -7.87
N VAL A 147 -14.81 -8.14 -6.85
CA VAL A 147 -15.39 -7.90 -5.52
C VAL A 147 -14.57 -6.93 -4.66
N ILE A 148 -13.27 -6.79 -4.94
CA ILE A 148 -12.40 -5.82 -4.29
C ILE A 148 -12.44 -4.52 -5.08
N LYS A 149 -12.66 -3.40 -4.39
CA LYS A 149 -12.46 -2.05 -4.94
C LYS A 149 -11.35 -1.35 -4.17
N GLY A 150 -10.52 -0.59 -4.88
CA GLY A 150 -9.41 0.19 -4.32
C GLY A 150 -9.53 1.67 -4.60
N LYS A 151 -8.91 2.51 -3.76
CA LYS A 151 -8.82 3.97 -3.95
C LYS A 151 -7.60 4.53 -3.22
N LEU A 152 -7.00 5.58 -3.78
CA LEU A 152 -6.10 6.48 -3.06
C LEU A 152 -6.93 7.60 -2.42
N THR A 153 -6.82 7.80 -1.11
CA THR A 153 -7.62 8.80 -0.37
C THR A 153 -6.74 9.67 0.53
N ALA A 154 -7.18 10.89 0.84
CA ALA A 154 -6.45 11.82 1.70
C ALA A 154 -7.39 12.86 2.37
N LEU A 155 -6.94 13.49 3.45
CA LEU A 155 -7.72 14.54 4.15
C LEU A 155 -7.87 15.81 3.31
N GLN A 156 -6.81 16.17 2.58
CA GLN A 156 -6.81 17.28 1.64
C GLN A 156 -6.53 16.71 0.24
N VAL A 157 -7.44 16.95 -0.70
CA VAL A 157 -7.37 16.38 -2.05
C VAL A 157 -7.33 17.49 -3.09
N ARG A 158 -6.43 17.32 -4.06
CA ARG A 158 -6.45 18.13 -5.29
C ARG A 158 -7.40 17.60 -6.35
N ASN A 159 -7.78 16.33 -6.23
CA ASN A 159 -8.74 15.67 -7.11
C ASN A 159 -9.86 15.06 -6.27
N VAL A 160 -11.09 15.51 -6.51
CA VAL A 160 -12.29 15.12 -5.75
C VAL A 160 -12.60 13.62 -5.80
N LYS A 161 -12.08 12.88 -6.79
CA LYS A 161 -12.23 11.42 -6.84
C LYS A 161 -11.43 10.68 -5.76
N ASN A 162 -10.47 11.36 -5.13
CA ASN A 162 -9.73 10.85 -3.99
C ASN A 162 -10.35 11.30 -2.66
N SER A 163 -11.49 12.01 -2.67
CA SER A 163 -12.14 12.46 -1.43
C SER A 163 -12.50 11.28 -0.54
N PRO A 164 -12.30 11.40 0.78
CA PRO A 164 -12.62 10.35 1.72
C PRO A 164 -14.14 10.26 1.94
N ASP A 165 -14.63 9.04 2.12
CA ASP A 165 -15.93 8.85 2.76
C ASP A 165 -15.83 9.04 4.29
N ALA A 166 -16.95 8.92 5.01
CA ALA A 166 -16.98 9.14 6.45
C ALA A 166 -16.07 8.19 7.25
N TRP A 167 -15.95 6.93 6.82
CA TRP A 167 -15.08 5.94 7.48
C TRP A 167 -13.60 6.22 7.18
N GLU A 168 -13.28 6.56 5.94
CA GLU A 168 -11.91 6.92 5.53
C GLU A 168 -11.46 8.19 6.25
N LYS A 169 -12.31 9.22 6.34
CA LYS A 169 -11.98 10.48 7.01
C LYS A 169 -11.63 10.26 8.47
N LYS A 170 -12.48 9.53 9.20
CA LYS A 170 -12.25 9.17 10.61
C LYS A 170 -10.91 8.44 10.82
N ASN A 171 -10.54 7.54 9.91
CA ASN A 171 -9.29 6.79 10.04
C ASN A 171 -8.07 7.59 9.57
N LEU A 172 -8.20 8.47 8.58
CA LEU A 172 -7.14 9.41 8.21
C LEU A 172 -6.80 10.38 9.36
N GLU A 173 -7.80 10.82 10.12
CA GLU A 173 -7.60 11.65 11.32
C GLU A 173 -6.76 10.90 12.38
N LYS A 174 -6.88 9.57 12.49
CA LYS A 174 -5.98 8.77 13.34
C LYS A 174 -4.56 8.72 12.78
N PHE A 175 -4.40 8.62 11.46
CA PHE A 175 -3.07 8.51 10.84
C PHE A 175 -2.23 9.79 10.90
N VAL A 176 -2.86 10.95 11.18
CA VAL A 176 -2.13 12.19 11.46
C VAL A 176 -1.80 12.38 12.94
N ASP A 177 -2.37 11.57 13.83
CA ASP A 177 -2.05 11.58 15.26
C ASP A 177 -0.64 10.99 15.47
N PRO A 178 0.31 11.74 16.04
CA PRO A 178 1.66 11.24 16.30
C PRO A 178 1.72 10.03 17.24
N SER A 179 0.68 9.79 18.05
CA SER A 179 0.57 8.62 18.93
C SER A 179 0.17 7.34 18.19
N TYR A 180 -0.38 7.46 16.98
CA TYR A 180 -0.77 6.30 16.18
C TYR A 180 0.48 5.60 15.61
N PRO A 181 0.62 4.27 15.73
CA PRO A 181 1.81 3.56 15.26
C PRO A 181 2.05 3.73 13.76
N VAL A 182 3.24 4.21 13.38
CA VAL A 182 3.61 4.45 11.99
C VAL A 182 3.46 3.17 11.16
N GLY A 183 2.80 3.28 10.01
CA GLY A 183 2.60 2.18 9.07
C GLY A 183 1.52 1.17 9.48
N LYS A 184 0.93 1.27 10.67
CA LYS A 184 -0.11 0.34 11.12
C LYS A 184 -1.38 0.54 10.29
N ALA A 185 -1.83 -0.52 9.61
CA ALA A 185 -3.08 -0.51 8.87
C ALA A 185 -4.29 -0.73 9.78
N ILE A 186 -5.45 -0.29 9.32
CA ILE A 186 -6.76 -0.51 9.96
C ILE A 186 -7.57 -1.45 9.07
N SER A 187 -8.21 -2.44 9.69
CA SER A 187 -9.21 -3.29 9.03
C SER A 187 -10.43 -3.45 9.91
N GLU A 188 -11.61 -3.22 9.35
CA GLU A 188 -12.90 -3.26 10.05
C GLU A 188 -13.97 -3.81 9.11
N VAL A 189 -14.99 -4.49 9.65
CA VAL A 189 -16.20 -4.83 8.89
C VAL A 189 -17.22 -3.72 9.12
N VAL A 190 -17.70 -3.10 8.06
CA VAL A 190 -18.63 -1.97 8.10
C VAL A 190 -19.80 -2.28 7.18
N GLY A 191 -21.00 -2.44 7.74
CA GLY A 191 -22.20 -2.77 6.96
C GLY A 191 -22.09 -4.11 6.20
N GLY A 192 -21.36 -5.08 6.74
CA GLY A 192 -21.09 -6.39 6.10
C GLY A 192 -19.84 -6.41 5.22
N GLU A 193 -19.32 -5.25 4.80
CA GLU A 193 -18.16 -5.20 3.90
C GLU A 193 -16.85 -5.12 4.69
N LEU A 194 -15.86 -5.94 4.32
CA LEU A 194 -14.50 -5.81 4.89
C LEU A 194 -13.85 -4.56 4.28
N ARG A 195 -13.44 -3.64 5.14
CA ARG A 195 -12.67 -2.45 4.78
C ARG A 195 -11.26 -2.55 5.30
N TYR A 196 -10.29 -2.14 4.49
CA TYR A 196 -8.87 -2.11 4.84
C TYR A 196 -8.25 -0.79 4.40
N MET A 197 -7.45 -0.19 5.27
CA MET A 197 -6.80 1.09 5.02
C MET A 197 -5.36 1.07 5.50
N LYS A 198 -4.43 1.30 4.57
CA LYS A 198 -2.99 1.40 4.84
C LYS A 198 -2.57 2.87 4.77
N PRO A 199 -2.01 3.45 5.85
CA PRO A 199 -1.55 4.83 5.83
C PRO A 199 -0.39 5.03 4.84
N GLU A 200 -0.34 6.20 4.25
CA GLU A 200 0.70 6.68 3.36
C GLU A 200 1.17 8.05 3.84
N TYR A 201 2.49 8.23 3.86
CA TYR A 201 3.15 9.39 4.48
C TYR A 201 3.81 10.26 3.42
N TYR A 202 3.74 11.57 3.60
CA TYR A 202 4.45 12.52 2.76
C TYR A 202 5.93 12.49 3.14
N THR A 203 6.79 12.05 2.23
CA THR A 203 8.22 11.91 2.51
C THR A 203 9.11 12.62 1.50
N VAL A 204 10.30 13.03 1.95
CA VAL A 204 11.38 13.52 1.09
C VAL A 204 11.84 12.40 0.15
N ALA A 205 12.02 11.18 0.66
CA ALA A 205 12.44 10.03 -0.13
C ALA A 205 11.44 9.70 -1.25
N GLY A 206 10.14 9.85 -0.99
CA GLY A 206 9.08 9.70 -1.99
C GLY A 206 8.92 10.90 -2.94
N LYS A 207 9.73 11.95 -2.76
CA LYS A 207 9.66 13.25 -3.48
C LYS A 207 8.30 13.94 -3.35
N CYS A 208 7.51 13.59 -2.33
CA CYS A 208 6.16 14.11 -2.15
C CYS A 208 6.18 15.61 -1.83
N LEU A 209 7.17 16.02 -1.02
CA LEU A 209 7.28 17.38 -0.50
C LEU A 209 7.65 18.42 -1.57
N ASN A 210 8.14 18.00 -2.74
CA ASN A 210 8.38 18.91 -3.87
C ASN A 210 7.10 19.61 -4.33
N CYS A 211 5.94 18.94 -4.21
CA CYS A 211 4.64 19.49 -4.57
C CYS A 211 3.73 19.73 -3.36
N HIS A 212 3.94 19.03 -2.26
CA HIS A 212 3.03 19.05 -1.11
C HIS A 212 3.63 19.70 0.15
N GLY A 213 4.93 20.03 0.13
CA GLY A 213 5.70 20.47 1.28
C GLY A 213 5.52 21.93 1.66
N GLU A 214 6.45 22.45 2.46
CA GLU A 214 6.49 23.87 2.83
C GLU A 214 7.22 24.72 1.75
N PRO A 215 6.99 26.05 1.71
CA PRO A 215 5.95 26.78 2.45
C PRO A 215 4.55 26.54 1.87
N LYS A 216 3.56 26.48 2.76
CA LYS A 216 2.14 26.36 2.38
C LYS A 216 1.72 27.53 1.50
N GLY A 217 0.95 27.26 0.45
CA GLY A 217 0.42 28.26 -0.46
C GLY A 217 1.37 28.66 -1.59
N GLU A 218 2.61 28.18 -1.61
CA GLU A 218 3.49 28.36 -2.77
C GLU A 218 3.02 27.49 -3.95
N ARG A 219 3.21 27.97 -5.18
CA ARG A 219 2.91 27.17 -6.38
C ARG A 219 3.97 26.11 -6.59
N ASP A 220 3.54 24.87 -6.86
CA ASP A 220 4.42 23.81 -7.33
C ASP A 220 4.45 23.69 -8.86
N ILE A 221 5.25 22.74 -9.36
CA ILE A 221 5.48 22.49 -10.78
C ILE A 221 4.21 22.10 -11.56
N SER A 222 3.18 21.57 -10.89
CA SER A 222 1.87 21.28 -11.49
C SER A 222 0.95 22.51 -11.56
N GLY A 223 1.37 23.63 -10.99
CA GLY A 223 0.59 24.86 -10.85
C GLY A 223 -0.34 24.88 -9.63
N GLY A 224 -0.43 23.79 -8.87
CA GLY A 224 -1.18 23.68 -7.62
C GLY A 224 -0.49 24.41 -6.47
N LEU A 225 -1.26 24.73 -5.42
CA LEU A 225 -0.70 25.30 -4.19
C LEU A 225 -0.27 24.18 -3.24
N LYS A 226 0.94 24.29 -2.70
CA LYS A 226 1.48 23.39 -1.70
C LYS A 226 0.64 23.44 -0.41
N GLU A 227 0.38 22.27 0.16
CA GLU A 227 -0.43 22.12 1.37
C GLU A 227 0.36 22.38 2.66
N GLY A 228 1.70 22.37 2.61
CA GLY A 228 2.57 22.61 3.75
C GLY A 228 2.89 21.38 4.58
N TYR A 229 2.85 20.17 4.00
CA TYR A 229 3.16 18.94 4.71
C TYR A 229 4.64 18.85 5.09
N LYS A 230 4.93 18.21 6.22
CA LYS A 230 6.29 17.92 6.69
C LYS A 230 6.69 16.48 6.39
N ASP A 231 7.99 16.21 6.45
CA ASP A 231 8.51 14.86 6.26
C ASP A 231 7.96 13.89 7.32
N GLY A 232 7.47 12.74 6.85
CA GLY A 232 6.83 11.73 7.70
C GLY A 232 5.40 12.06 8.12
N GLN A 233 4.83 13.19 7.71
CA GLN A 233 3.46 13.54 8.07
C GLN A 233 2.47 12.60 7.37
N GLY A 234 1.49 12.09 8.12
CA GLY A 234 0.38 11.30 7.60
C GLY A 234 -0.68 12.15 6.89
N GLY A 235 -1.80 11.53 6.54
CA GLY A 235 -2.96 12.22 5.96
C GLY A 235 -3.34 11.75 4.57
N SER A 236 -2.69 10.70 4.06
CA SER A 236 -3.13 9.94 2.89
C SER A 236 -3.14 8.44 3.19
N ALA A 237 -3.83 7.64 2.38
CA ALA A 237 -3.90 6.20 2.54
C ALA A 237 -4.34 5.49 1.25
N LEU A 238 -3.99 4.21 1.17
CA LEU A 238 -4.62 3.27 0.26
C LEU A 238 -5.81 2.62 0.98
N SER A 239 -7.00 2.73 0.39
CA SER A 239 -8.26 2.23 0.92
C SER A 239 -8.79 1.13 0.02
N PHE A 240 -9.22 0.03 0.62
CA PHE A 240 -9.81 -1.11 -0.06
C PHE A 240 -11.10 -1.51 0.64
N ILE A 241 -12.05 -1.95 -0.18
CA ILE A 241 -13.30 -2.55 0.28
C ILE A 241 -13.53 -3.85 -0.47
N ILE A 242 -13.96 -4.87 0.26
CA ILE A 242 -14.38 -6.15 -0.32
C ILE A 242 -15.88 -6.25 -0.11
N LYS A 243 -16.61 -6.22 -1.22
CA LYS A 243 -18.05 -6.48 -1.23
C LYS A 243 -18.29 -7.96 -0.94
N GLU A 244 -19.28 -8.27 -0.12
CA GLU A 244 -19.72 -9.66 0.08
C GLU A 244 -20.27 -10.29 -1.20
#